data_AF-A0AAE1AGA5-F1
#
_entry.id   AF-A0AAE1AGA5-F1
#
_cell.length_a   1.000
_cell.length_b   1.000
_cell.length_c   1.000
_cell.angle_alpha   90.00
_cell.angle_beta   90.00
_cell.angle_gamma   90.00
#
_symmetry.space_group_name_H-M   'P 1'
#
loop_
_entity.id
_entity.type
_entity.pdbx_description
1 polymer ?
#
loop_
_entity_poly.entity_id
_entity_poly.type
_entity_poly.pdbx_seq_one_letter_code
_entity_poly.pdbx_strand_id
1 'polypeptide(L)' 'MVNVLGAYIFLLAAASHGQSKPQCSVGWYGPNCQYQCHCAGSAPCDKHDGSCRSGCEKGWFGPACQYGPGSVQTQ' A
#
# COMPACT_ATOMS: atom_id res chain seq x y z
N MET A 1 -23.77 16.78 30.72
CA MET A 1 -23.20 15.54 31.27
C MET A 1 -23.29 14.47 30.19
N VAL A 2 -22.28 14.34 29.32
CA VAL A 2 -22.27 13.24 28.34
C VAL A 2 -22.03 11.95 29.12
N ASN A 3 -23.05 11.10 29.20
CA ASN A 3 -23.05 9.91 30.04
C ASN A 3 -21.92 8.98 29.58
N VAL A 4 -21.06 8.56 30.51
CA VAL A 4 -19.86 7.73 30.26
C VAL A 4 -20.23 6.39 29.59
N LEU A 5 -21.44 5.88 29.83
CA LEU A 5 -22.01 4.72 29.14
C LEU A 5 -22.27 4.98 27.64
N GLY A 6 -22.66 6.21 27.28
CA GLY A 6 -22.83 6.63 25.89
C GLY A 6 -21.50 6.72 25.15
N ALA A 7 -20.43 7.18 25.82
CA ALA A 7 -19.08 7.20 25.24
C ALA A 7 -18.57 5.79 24.91
N TYR A 8 -18.91 4.78 25.72
CA TYR A 8 -18.56 3.38 25.45
C TYR A 8 -19.23 2.83 24.19
N ILE A 9 -20.49 3.23 23.93
CA ILE A 9 -21.22 2.84 22.71
C ILE A 9 -20.61 3.51 21.47
N PHE A 10 -20.19 4.78 21.56
CA PHE A 10 -19.50 5.48 20.46
C PHE A 10 -18.13 4.86 20.13
N LEU A 11 -17.40 4.35 21.12
CA LEU A 11 -16.12 3.66 20.90
C LEU A 11 -16.28 2.30 20.20
N LEU A 12 -17.40 1.60 20.44
CA LEU A 12 -17.68 0.30 19.81
C LEU A 12 -18.18 0.43 18.36
N ALA A 13 -18.76 1.58 17.98
CA ALA A 13 -19.31 1.83 16.65
C ALA A 13 -18.28 2.39 15.63
N ALA A 14 -17.09 2.80 16.07
CA ALA A 14 -16.09 3.49 15.24
C ALA A 14 -15.11 2.55 14.49
N ALA A 15 -15.46 1.27 14.29
CA ALA A 15 -14.57 0.29 13.65
C ALA A 15 -14.94 -0.05 12.19
N SER A 16 -15.76 0.75 11.52
CA SER A 16 -16.01 0.63 10.08
C SER A 16 -15.23 1.69 9.29
N HIS A 17 -13.90 1.62 9.37
CA HIS A 17 -13.05 2.35 8.44
C HIS A 17 -13.23 1.75 7.04
N GLY A 18 -14.23 2.24 6.30
CA GLY A 18 -14.32 2.05 4.87
C GLY A 18 -13.12 2.73 4.23
N GLN A 19 -12.02 1.99 4.04
CA GLN A 19 -10.84 2.46 3.33
C GLN A 19 -11.25 2.62 1.86
N SER A 20 -11.52 3.86 1.44
CA SER A 20 -11.69 4.20 0.04
C SER A 20 -10.41 3.83 -0.69
N LYS A 21 -10.48 2.76 -1.48
CA LYS A 21 -9.37 2.23 -2.27
C LYS A 21 -8.65 3.39 -2.99
N PRO A 22 -7.34 3.62 -2.77
CA PRO A 22 -6.62 4.61 -3.54
C PRO A 22 -6.69 4.21 -5.02
N GLN A 23 -7.34 5.07 -5.83
CA GLN A 23 -7.45 4.88 -7.28
C GLN A 23 -6.14 5.31 -7.93
N CYS A 24 -5.06 4.58 -7.66
CA CYS A 24 -3.78 4.81 -8.34
C CYS A 24 -3.79 4.28 -9.76
N SER A 25 -3.02 4.89 -10.64
CA SER A 25 -2.76 4.33 -11.97
C SER A 25 -2.11 2.94 -11.85
N VAL A 26 -2.22 2.12 -12.89
CA VAL A 26 -1.52 0.83 -12.94
C VAL A 26 -0.02 1.07 -12.73
N GLY A 27 0.59 0.32 -11.81
CA GLY A 27 2.00 0.48 -11.47
C GLY A 27 2.29 1.45 -10.31
N TRP A 28 1.26 2.05 -9.69
CA TRP A 28 1.43 3.04 -8.63
C TRP A 28 0.65 2.68 -7.36
N TYR A 29 1.21 3.04 -6.20
CA TYR A 29 0.65 2.73 -4.88
C TYR A 29 1.02 3.77 -3.82
N GLY A 30 0.40 3.65 -2.64
CA GLY A 30 0.63 4.50 -1.47
C GLY A 30 -0.13 5.83 -1.46
N PRO A 31 0.17 6.73 -0.50
CA PRO A 31 -0.52 7.99 -0.36
C PRO A 31 -0.29 8.85 -1.60
N ASN A 32 -1.36 9.36 -2.20
CA ASN A 32 -1.33 10.12 -3.44
C ASN A 32 -0.65 9.40 -4.62
N CYS A 33 -0.50 8.08 -4.56
CA CYS A 33 0.10 7.28 -5.64
C CYS A 33 1.55 7.71 -5.95
N GLN A 34 2.30 8.09 -4.92
CA GLN A 34 3.67 8.59 -5.08
C GLN A 34 4.72 7.48 -5.29
N TYR A 35 4.37 6.22 -5.02
CA TYR A 35 5.30 5.10 -5.16
C TYR A 35 4.99 4.29 -6.41
N GLN A 36 6.03 3.94 -7.15
CA GLN A 36 5.94 3.10 -8.34
C GLN A 36 6.41 1.68 -8.01
N CYS A 37 5.70 0.68 -8.50
CA CYS A 37 6.04 -0.73 -8.33
C CYS A 37 6.58 -1.33 -9.63
N HIS A 38 7.54 -2.24 -9.52
CA HIS A 38 8.18 -2.92 -10.65
C HIS A 38 7.99 -4.44 -10.56
N CYS A 39 6.75 -4.88 -10.77
CA CYS A 39 6.40 -6.30 -10.77
C CYS A 39 6.81 -7.00 -12.06
N ALA A 40 7.21 -8.27 -11.95
CA ALA A 40 7.52 -9.11 -13.11
C ALA A 40 6.27 -9.38 -13.98
N GLY A 41 6.48 -9.54 -15.29
CA GLY A 41 5.44 -10.03 -16.20
C GLY A 41 4.28 -9.06 -16.46
N SER A 42 4.53 -7.76 -16.43
CA SER A 42 3.53 -6.70 -16.69
C SER A 42 2.32 -6.72 -15.76
N ALA A 43 2.41 -7.44 -14.64
CA ALA A 43 1.32 -7.54 -13.69
C ALA A 43 1.21 -6.22 -12.89
N PRO A 44 0.00 -5.64 -12.73
CA PRO A 44 -0.19 -4.52 -11.82
C PRO A 44 0.07 -4.96 -10.38
N CYS A 45 0.78 -4.15 -9.59
CA CYS A 45 0.82 -4.32 -8.14
C CYS A 45 -0.54 -4.00 -7.51
N ASP A 46 -0.72 -4.50 -6.28
CA ASP A 46 -1.84 -4.10 -5.45
C ASP A 46 -1.74 -2.61 -5.08
N LYS A 47 -2.86 -1.89 -5.15
CA LYS A 47 -2.88 -0.43 -4.91
C LYS A 47 -2.83 -0.06 -3.42
N HIS A 48 -3.14 -1.02 -2.54
CA HIS A 48 -3.15 -0.82 -1.09
C HIS A 48 -1.75 -0.87 -0.50
N ASP A 49 -0.98 -1.90 -0.84
CA ASP A 49 0.35 -2.16 -0.25
C ASP A 49 1.49 -2.17 -1.27
N GLY A 50 1.20 -2.11 -2.57
CA GLY A 50 2.20 -2.19 -3.64
C GLY A 50 2.69 -3.61 -3.91
N SER A 51 2.07 -4.64 -3.32
CA SER A 51 2.54 -6.02 -3.42
C SER A 51 2.42 -6.59 -4.84
N CYS A 52 3.44 -7.34 -5.24
CA CYS A 52 3.54 -7.96 -6.56
C CYS A 52 3.30 -9.47 -6.47
N ARG A 53 2.17 -9.95 -7.00
CA ARG A 53 1.86 -11.40 -7.02
C ARG A 53 2.81 -12.23 -7.88
N SER A 54 3.39 -11.62 -8.92
CA SER A 54 4.36 -12.24 -9.82
C SER A 54 5.82 -12.13 -9.33
N GLY A 55 6.05 -11.48 -8.19
CA GLY A 55 7.39 -11.11 -7.74
C GLY A 55 7.94 -9.87 -8.48
N CYS A 56 9.20 -9.54 -8.20
CA CYS A 56 9.86 -8.35 -8.75
C CYS A 56 10.51 -8.61 -10.10
N GLU A 57 10.53 -7.57 -10.93
CA GLU A 57 11.31 -7.58 -12.16
C GLU A 57 12.82 -7.73 -11.85
N LYS A 58 13.60 -8.23 -12.81
CA LYS A 58 15.01 -8.56 -12.59
C LYS A 58 15.79 -7.33 -12.10
N GLY A 59 16.42 -7.47 -10.92
CA GLY A 59 17.20 -6.40 -10.28
C GLY A 59 16.37 -5.47 -9.39
N TRP A 60 15.06 -5.65 -9.32
CA TRP A 60 14.19 -4.95 -8.37
C TRP A 60 13.97 -5.78 -7.11
N PHE A 61 13.83 -5.10 -5.97
CA PHE A 61 13.62 -5.73 -4.66
C PHE A 61 12.83 -4.83 -3.71
N GLY A 62 12.47 -5.39 -2.55
CA GLY A 62 11.61 -4.76 -1.56
C GLY A 62 10.17 -5.27 -1.60
N PRO A 63 9.35 -4.96 -0.58
CA PRO A 63 7.98 -5.46 -0.45
C PRO A 63 7.07 -5.13 -1.65
N ALA A 64 7.33 -4.01 -2.32
CA ALA A 64 6.58 -3.53 -3.48
C ALA A 64 7.47 -3.39 -4.72
N CYS A 65 8.64 -4.03 -4.72
CA CYS A 65 9.62 -3.94 -5.81
C CYS A 65 9.99 -2.49 -6.14
N GLN A 66 10.17 -1.66 -5.10
CA GLN A 66 10.41 -0.23 -5.24
C GLN A 66 11.91 0.14 -5.35
N TYR A 67 12.80 -0.79 -5.01
CA TYR A 67 14.24 -0.59 -5.04
C TYR A 67 14.81 -1.23 -6.29
N GLY A 68 15.34 -0.43 -7.21
CA GLY A 68 15.87 -0.91 -8.48
C GLY A 68 17.36 -1.29 -8.42
N PRO A 69 17.92 -1.81 -9.53
CA PRO A 69 19.32 -2.22 -9.60
C PRO A 69 20.33 -1.08 -9.44
N GLY A 70 19.89 0.19 -9.49
CA GLY A 70 20.69 1.37 -9.16
C GLY A 70 20.60 1.84 -7.71
N SER A 71 19.77 1.20 -6.89
CA SER A 71 19.63 1.49 -5.45
C SER A 71 20.52 0.61 -4.57
N VAL A 72 21.22 -0.36 -5.17
CA VAL A 72 22.38 -1.01 -4.56
C VAL A 72 23.47 0.05 -4.47
N GLN A 73 23.54 0.73 -3.32
CA GLN A 73 24.77 1.36 -2.88
C GLN A 73 25.74 0.21 -2.64
N THR A 74 26.67 -0.01 -3.57
CA THR A 74 27.86 -0.83 -3.35
C THR A 74 28.48 -0.38 -2.02
N GLN A 75 28.42 -1.24 -1.01
CA GLN A 75 29.28 -1.15 0.18
C GLN A 75 30.47 -2.07 -0.04
#